data_AF-A0A0U5DYK8-F1
#
_entry.id   AF-A0A0U5DYK8-F1
#
_cell.length_a   1.000
_cell.length_b   1.000
_cell.length_c   1.000
_cell.angle_alpha   90.00
_cell.angle_beta   90.00
_cell.angle_gamma   90.00
#
_symmetry.space_group_name_H-M   'P 1'
#
loop_
_entity.id
_entity.type
_entity.pdbx_description
1 polymer ?
#
loop_
_entity_poly.entity_id
_entity_poly.type
_entity_poly.pdbx_seq_one_letter_code
_entity_poly.pdbx_strand_id
1 'polypeptide(L)'
;MTPEADYDHDFYAWIARNVALLRAGRVSEVDAEHIAEELESIGKRDLRQLRSRLQVLTMHLLKWQFQPDLQSKSWLATIDHQRDEIEALLLDSPSLRPSLDTALAMIYPKAVRDAARESGLPETAFPGTCPYALEQILAPGFLPESDRR
;
A
#
# COMPACT_ATOMS: atom_id res chain seq x y z
N MET A 1 14.79 -15.88 32.45
CA MET A 1 14.78 -15.03 31.24
C MET A 1 13.39 -14.45 31.14
N THR A 2 13.25 -13.13 31.27
CA THR A 2 11.95 -12.44 31.21
C THR A 2 11.41 -12.43 29.77
N PRO A 3 10.09 -12.30 29.56
CA PRO A 3 9.48 -12.22 28.23
C PRO A 3 10.11 -11.12 27.35
N GLU A 4 10.41 -9.95 27.94
CA GLU A 4 11.07 -8.81 27.27
C GLU A 4 12.41 -9.17 26.63
N ALA A 5 13.24 -9.98 27.30
CA ALA A 5 14.58 -10.31 26.80
C ALA A 5 14.57 -11.32 25.63
N ASP A 6 13.47 -12.06 25.45
CA ASP A 6 13.28 -13.03 24.36
C ASP A 6 12.73 -12.32 23.10
N TYR A 7 11.85 -11.34 23.29
CA TYR A 7 11.25 -10.52 22.23
C TYR A 7 12.29 -9.70 21.45
N ASP A 8 13.18 -8.99 22.15
CA ASP A 8 14.18 -8.10 21.52
C ASP A 8 15.37 -8.85 20.88
N HIS A 9 15.56 -10.13 21.23
CA HIS A 9 16.76 -10.89 20.85
C HIS A 9 16.50 -12.01 19.83
N ASP A 10 15.33 -12.67 19.91
CA ASP A 10 14.90 -13.71 18.96
C ASP A 10 13.38 -13.69 18.78
N PHE A 11 12.91 -12.73 17.98
CA PHE A 11 11.50 -12.55 17.66
C PHE A 11 10.83 -13.83 17.13
N TYR A 12 11.54 -14.64 16.34
CA TYR A 12 10.97 -15.87 15.80
C TYR A 12 10.75 -16.92 16.88
N ALA A 13 11.73 -17.10 17.78
CA ALA A 13 11.56 -17.97 18.95
C ALA A 13 10.44 -17.49 19.87
N TRP A 14 10.33 -16.17 20.09
CA TRP A 14 9.25 -15.56 20.86
C TRP A 14 7.86 -15.84 20.27
N ILE A 15 7.68 -15.70 18.93
CA ILE A 15 6.43 -16.07 18.25
C ILE A 15 6.13 -17.56 18.46
N ALA A 16 7.10 -18.44 18.17
CA ALA A 16 6.91 -19.89 18.23
C ALA A 16 6.48 -20.35 19.63
N ARG A 17 7.10 -19.78 20.68
CA ARG A 17 6.76 -20.01 22.08
C ARG A 17 5.33 -19.58 22.40
N ASN A 18 4.95 -18.35 22.06
CA ASN A 18 3.62 -17.83 22.36
C ASN A 18 2.52 -18.59 21.61
N VAL A 19 2.77 -18.99 20.36
CA VAL A 19 1.86 -19.86 19.59
C VAL A 19 1.70 -21.22 20.27
N ALA A 20 2.78 -21.82 20.76
CA ALA A 20 2.71 -23.10 21.48
C ALA A 20 1.91 -22.99 22.78
N LEU A 21 2.10 -21.92 23.55
CA LEU A 21 1.34 -21.66 24.78
C LEU A 21 -0.16 -21.46 24.50
N LEU A 22 -0.51 -20.68 23.47
CA LEU A 22 -1.90 -20.47 23.05
C LEU A 22 -2.56 -21.79 22.62
N ARG A 23 -1.87 -22.60 21.81
CA ARG A 23 -2.38 -23.92 21.37
C ARG A 23 -2.55 -24.91 22.54
N ALA A 24 -1.73 -24.78 23.57
CA ALA A 24 -1.84 -25.58 24.80
C ALA A 24 -2.89 -25.05 25.79
N GLY A 25 -3.59 -23.95 25.48
CA GLY A 25 -4.56 -23.31 26.38
C GLY A 25 -3.94 -22.59 27.58
N ARG A 26 -2.62 -22.38 27.59
CA ARG A 26 -1.86 -21.77 28.69
C ARG A 26 -1.84 -20.24 28.58
N VAL A 27 -3.03 -19.65 28.48
CA VAL A 27 -3.21 -18.21 28.17
C VAL A 27 -2.58 -17.30 29.23
N SER A 28 -2.54 -17.72 30.49
CA SER A 28 -1.92 -16.95 31.59
C SER A 28 -0.41 -16.79 31.48
N GLU A 29 0.23 -17.56 30.59
CA GLU A 29 1.69 -17.55 30.41
C GLU A 29 2.12 -16.86 29.10
N VAL A 30 1.15 -16.41 28.33
CA VAL A 30 1.34 -15.71 27.05
C VAL A 30 1.74 -14.27 27.32
N ASP A 31 2.63 -13.74 26.49
CA ASP A 31 3.04 -12.35 26.49
C ASP A 31 1.97 -11.47 25.80
N ALA A 32 0.84 -11.28 26.49
CA ALA A 32 -0.37 -10.69 25.91
C ALA A 32 -0.17 -9.25 25.41
N GLU A 33 0.66 -8.45 26.09
CA GLU A 33 0.90 -7.05 25.73
C GLU A 33 1.63 -6.95 24.39
N HIS A 34 2.79 -7.59 24.26
CA HIS A 34 3.56 -7.58 23.01
C HIS A 34 2.78 -8.25 21.86
N ILE A 35 1.95 -9.27 22.13
CA ILE A 35 1.07 -9.83 21.10
C ILE A 35 0.01 -8.81 20.64
N ALA A 36 -0.62 -8.09 21.56
CA ALA A 36 -1.59 -7.06 21.20
C ALA A 36 -0.92 -5.95 20.36
N GLU A 37 0.27 -5.51 20.77
CA GLU A 37 1.06 -4.54 20.01
C GLU A 37 1.38 -5.06 18.60
N GLU A 38 1.80 -6.31 18.45
CA GLU A 38 2.08 -6.90 17.14
C GLU A 38 0.83 -7.03 16.25
N LEU A 39 -0.30 -7.43 16.82
CA LEU A 39 -1.55 -7.49 16.08
C LEU A 39 -2.00 -6.10 15.59
N GLU A 40 -1.84 -5.07 16.42
CA GLU A 40 -2.07 -3.69 15.99
C GLU A 40 -1.06 -3.22 14.94
N SER A 41 0.19 -3.66 15.05
CA SER A 41 1.29 -3.31 14.14
C SER A 41 0.99 -3.82 12.73
N ILE A 42 0.47 -5.06 12.62
CA ILE A 42 0.11 -5.73 11.36
C ILE A 42 -0.95 -4.92 10.61
N GLY A 43 -2.07 -4.57 11.26
CA GLY A 43 -3.14 -3.80 10.60
C GLY A 43 -2.66 -2.43 10.12
N LYS A 44 -1.83 -1.74 10.93
CA LYS A 44 -1.24 -0.45 10.54
C LYS A 44 -0.26 -0.61 9.38
N ARG A 45 0.51 -1.71 9.33
CA ARG A 45 1.47 -2.01 8.25
C ARG A 45 0.75 -2.24 6.93
N ASP A 46 -0.28 -3.08 6.91
CA ASP A 46 -0.99 -3.41 5.68
C ASP A 46 -1.69 -2.16 5.09
N LEU A 47 -2.29 -1.32 5.94
CA LEU A 47 -2.86 -0.04 5.50
C LEU A 47 -1.79 0.92 4.92
N ARG A 48 -0.58 0.97 5.53
CA ARG A 48 0.53 1.76 4.98
C ARG A 48 1.00 1.20 3.63
N GLN A 49 1.10 -0.11 3.50
CA GLN A 49 1.47 -0.77 2.25
C GLN A 49 0.45 -0.46 1.15
N LEU A 50 -0.85 -0.60 1.44
CA LEU A 50 -1.93 -0.25 0.51
C LEU A 50 -1.78 1.17 -0.01
N ARG A 51 -1.63 2.14 0.90
CA ARG A 51 -1.44 3.56 0.56
C ARG A 51 -0.19 3.78 -0.30
N SER A 52 0.91 3.13 0.02
CA SER A 52 2.15 3.23 -0.75
C SER A 52 1.97 2.70 -2.18
N ARG A 53 1.35 1.53 -2.33
CA ARG A 53 1.08 0.92 -3.65
C ARG A 53 0.14 1.79 -4.48
N LEU A 54 -0.94 2.26 -3.87
CA LEU A 54 -1.92 3.13 -4.52
C LEU A 54 -1.28 4.47 -4.95
N GLN A 55 -0.39 5.03 -4.13
CA GLN A 55 0.36 6.23 -4.48
C GLN A 55 1.24 6.03 -5.73
N VAL A 56 2.02 4.95 -5.78
CA VAL A 56 2.90 4.64 -6.91
C VAL A 56 2.08 4.38 -8.17
N LEU A 57 0.99 3.62 -8.06
CA LEU A 57 0.07 3.37 -9.17
C LEU A 57 -0.50 4.69 -9.73
N THR A 58 -1.09 5.52 -8.86
CA THR A 58 -1.68 6.79 -9.27
C THR A 58 -0.64 7.74 -9.87
N MET A 59 0.57 7.80 -9.31
CA MET A 59 1.69 8.56 -9.87
C MET A 59 2.02 8.12 -11.30
N HIS A 60 2.11 6.81 -11.55
CA HIS A 60 2.40 6.30 -12.88
C HIS A 60 1.25 6.53 -13.87
N LEU A 61 -0.02 6.46 -13.45
CA LEU A 61 -1.16 6.81 -14.29
C LEU A 61 -1.14 8.31 -14.67
N LEU A 62 -0.79 9.20 -13.73
CA LEU A 62 -0.58 10.62 -14.04
C LEU A 62 0.55 10.79 -15.06
N LYS A 63 1.72 10.18 -14.83
CA LYS A 63 2.84 10.25 -15.78
C LYS A 63 2.44 9.69 -17.15
N TRP A 64 1.64 8.62 -17.20
CA TRP A 64 1.14 8.05 -18.43
C TRP A 64 0.30 9.05 -19.21
N GLN A 65 -0.64 9.73 -18.54
CA GLN A 65 -1.53 10.71 -19.17
C GLN A 65 -0.77 11.96 -19.65
N PHE A 66 0.07 12.52 -18.78
CA PHE A 66 0.67 13.86 -18.96
C PHE A 66 2.06 13.84 -19.63
N GLN A 67 2.62 12.66 -19.89
CA GLN A 67 3.86 12.50 -20.67
C GLN A 67 3.72 11.42 -21.75
N PRO A 68 2.82 11.62 -22.75
CA PRO A 68 2.56 10.62 -23.80
C PRO A 68 3.82 10.16 -24.53
N ASP A 69 4.76 11.08 -24.78
CA ASP A 69 5.99 10.80 -25.53
C ASP A 69 7.01 9.95 -24.75
N LEU A 70 6.80 9.79 -23.43
CA LEU A 70 7.69 9.03 -22.54
C LEU A 70 7.04 7.75 -22.00
N GLN A 71 5.85 7.40 -22.49
CA GLN A 71 5.21 6.13 -22.17
C GLN A 71 6.15 4.97 -22.53
N SER A 72 6.34 4.04 -21.60
CA SER A 72 7.29 2.96 -21.76
C SER A 72 6.76 1.64 -21.22
N LYS A 73 7.31 0.54 -21.73
CA LYS A 73 7.02 -0.82 -21.22
C LYS A 73 7.35 -0.95 -19.73
N SER A 74 8.37 -0.24 -19.25
CA SER A 74 8.72 -0.24 -17.82
C SER A 74 7.63 0.41 -16.98
N TRP A 75 7.02 1.51 -17.43
CA TRP A 75 5.92 2.13 -16.68
C TRP A 75 4.69 1.26 -16.68
N LEU A 76 4.37 0.62 -17.81
CA LEU A 76 3.27 -0.35 -17.89
C LEU A 76 3.49 -1.51 -16.91
N ALA A 77 4.70 -2.08 -16.90
CA ALA A 77 5.05 -3.15 -15.97
C ALA A 77 4.91 -2.71 -14.50
N THR A 78 5.30 -1.47 -14.15
CA THR A 78 5.08 -0.95 -12.80
C THR A 78 3.59 -0.79 -12.48
N ILE A 79 2.80 -0.27 -13.42
CA ILE A 79 1.35 -0.10 -13.26
C ILE A 79 0.68 -1.46 -12.98
N ASP A 80 0.96 -2.46 -13.81
CA ASP A 80 0.38 -3.80 -13.67
C ASP A 80 0.85 -4.45 -12.36
N HIS A 81 2.15 -4.37 -12.04
CA HIS A 81 2.67 -4.89 -10.79
C HIS A 81 2.02 -4.22 -9.56
N GLN A 82 1.80 -2.90 -9.56
CA GLN A 82 1.11 -2.27 -8.43
C GLN A 82 -0.34 -2.71 -8.30
N ARG A 83 -1.04 -2.98 -9.41
CA ARG A 83 -2.41 -3.51 -9.37
C ARG A 83 -2.44 -4.91 -8.77
N ASP A 84 -1.54 -5.79 -9.22
CA ASP A 84 -1.43 -7.16 -8.72
C ASP A 84 -1.14 -7.17 -7.20
N GLU A 85 -0.21 -6.33 -6.75
CA GLU A 85 0.13 -6.20 -5.33
C GLU A 85 -1.02 -5.65 -4.48
N ILE A 86 -1.80 -4.71 -5.02
CA ILE A 86 -2.99 -4.20 -4.35
C ILE A 86 -4.06 -5.29 -4.28
N GLU A 87 -4.29 -6.03 -5.37
CA GLU A 87 -5.24 -7.13 -5.39
C GLU A 87 -4.87 -8.21 -4.38
N ALA A 88 -3.61 -8.64 -4.35
CA ALA A 88 -3.11 -9.60 -3.37
C ALA A 88 -3.34 -9.13 -1.93
N LEU A 89 -2.99 -7.87 -1.62
CA LEU A 89 -3.21 -7.30 -0.30
C LEU A 89 -4.69 -7.25 0.09
N LEU A 90 -5.59 -6.96 -0.86
CA LEU A 90 -7.04 -6.93 -0.62
C LEU A 90 -7.68 -8.33 -0.56
N LEU A 91 -7.02 -9.35 -1.10
CA LEU A 91 -7.41 -10.75 -0.92
C LEU A 91 -7.05 -11.24 0.50
N ASP A 92 -5.85 -10.89 0.98
CA ASP A 92 -5.39 -11.23 2.33
C ASP A 92 -6.13 -10.43 3.42
N SER A 93 -6.43 -9.15 3.13
CA SER A 93 -7.10 -8.23 4.06
C SER A 93 -8.33 -7.55 3.42
N PRO A 94 -9.45 -8.27 3.20
CA PRO A 94 -10.65 -7.72 2.54
C PRO A 94 -11.26 -6.51 3.26
N SER A 95 -11.08 -6.40 4.57
CA SER A 95 -11.54 -5.28 5.41
C SER A 95 -10.86 -3.94 5.07
N LEU A 96 -9.79 -3.95 4.25
CA LEU A 96 -9.16 -2.73 3.75
C LEU A 96 -9.93 -2.09 2.59
N ARG A 97 -10.80 -2.83 1.87
CA ARG A 97 -11.53 -2.31 0.70
C ARG A 97 -12.31 -1.02 0.97
N PRO A 98 -13.08 -0.90 2.07
CA PRO A 98 -13.81 0.34 2.37
C PRO A 98 -12.91 1.55 2.63
N SER A 99 -11.62 1.35 2.88
CA SER A 99 -10.67 2.43 3.14
C SER A 99 -10.05 3.02 1.87
N LEU A 100 -10.25 2.41 0.69
CA LEU A 100 -9.57 2.76 -0.55
C LEU A 100 -9.85 4.19 -1.02
N ASP A 101 -11.10 4.66 -0.97
CA ASP A 101 -11.45 6.03 -1.38
C ASP A 101 -10.78 7.07 -0.47
N THR A 102 -10.83 6.84 0.84
CA THR A 102 -10.17 7.70 1.82
C THR A 102 -8.65 7.67 1.62
N ALA A 103 -8.08 6.49 1.36
CA ALA A 103 -6.66 6.33 1.08
C ALA A 103 -6.26 7.07 -0.19
N LEU A 104 -7.03 6.96 -1.29
CA LEU A 104 -6.78 7.63 -2.56
C LEU A 104 -6.75 9.15 -2.38
N ALA A 105 -7.77 9.71 -1.72
CA ALA A 105 -7.84 11.14 -1.45
C ALA A 105 -6.63 11.62 -0.63
N MET A 106 -6.20 10.84 0.36
CA MET A 106 -5.05 11.14 1.20
C MET A 106 -3.72 11.09 0.43
N ILE A 107 -3.54 10.11 -0.46
CA ILE A 107 -2.27 9.92 -1.16
C ILE A 107 -2.15 10.77 -2.43
N TYR A 108 -3.26 11.26 -2.99
CA TYR A 108 -3.25 11.93 -4.29
C TYR A 108 -2.32 13.14 -4.36
N PRO A 109 -2.30 14.07 -3.38
CA PRO A 109 -1.34 15.18 -3.40
C PRO A 109 0.11 14.72 -3.40
N LYS A 110 0.41 13.56 -2.78
CA LYS A 110 1.75 12.99 -2.78
C LYS A 110 2.08 12.33 -4.13
N ALA A 111 1.13 11.64 -4.74
CA ALA A 111 1.28 11.09 -6.09
C ALA A 111 1.55 12.19 -7.13
N VAL A 112 0.89 13.35 -7.03
CA VAL A 112 1.17 14.54 -7.86
C VAL A 112 2.59 15.06 -7.65
N ARG A 113 3.04 15.22 -6.40
CA ARG A 113 4.41 15.63 -6.08
C ARG A 113 5.46 14.70 -6.68
N ASP A 114 5.24 13.40 -6.56
CA ASP A 114 6.17 12.40 -7.08
C ASP A 114 6.15 12.38 -8.61
N ALA A 115 4.97 12.52 -9.24
CA ALA A 115 4.83 12.62 -10.69
C ALA A 115 5.52 13.88 -11.23
N ALA A 116 5.31 15.04 -10.59
CA ALA A 116 5.98 16.29 -10.92
C ALA A 116 7.50 16.18 -10.81
N ARG A 117 8.01 15.57 -9.73
CA ARG A 117 9.44 15.34 -9.54
C ARG A 117 10.05 14.48 -10.64
N GLU A 118 9.39 13.38 -11.03
CA GLU A 118 9.92 12.45 -12.04
C GLU A 118 9.69 12.91 -13.48
N SER A 119 8.68 13.75 -13.73
CA SER A 119 8.38 14.29 -15.06
C SER A 119 9.13 15.59 -15.37
N GLY A 120 9.52 16.33 -14.34
CA GLY A 120 9.97 17.72 -14.49
C GLY A 120 8.83 18.70 -14.80
N LEU A 121 7.57 18.25 -14.83
CA LEU A 121 6.42 19.13 -14.96
C LEU A 121 6.12 19.80 -13.60
N PRO A 122 5.62 21.04 -13.58
CA PRO A 122 5.16 21.66 -12.35
C PRO A 122 3.94 20.91 -11.80
N GLU A 123 3.75 20.91 -10.48
CA GLU A 123 2.56 20.28 -9.85
C GLU A 123 1.24 20.85 -10.40
N THR A 124 1.23 22.10 -10.85
CA THR A 124 0.08 22.77 -11.48
C THR A 124 -0.30 22.21 -12.85
N ALA A 125 0.55 21.37 -13.46
CA ALA A 125 0.21 20.65 -14.68
C ALA A 125 -0.77 19.49 -14.42
N PHE A 126 -0.92 19.06 -13.17
CA PHE A 126 -1.81 17.98 -12.78
C PHE A 126 -3.11 18.51 -12.15
N PRO A 127 -4.24 17.79 -12.27
CA PRO A 127 -5.50 18.21 -11.67
C PRO A 127 -5.42 18.31 -10.14
N GLY A 128 -6.12 19.28 -9.55
CA GLY A 128 -6.14 19.48 -8.09
C GLY A 128 -6.82 18.35 -7.29
N THR A 129 -7.61 17.52 -7.96
CA THR A 129 -8.25 16.32 -7.42
C THR A 129 -8.00 15.14 -8.36
N CYS A 130 -8.00 13.92 -7.85
CA CYS A 130 -7.79 12.72 -8.68
C CYS A 130 -8.81 12.67 -9.83
N PRO A 131 -8.36 12.66 -11.11
CA PRO A 131 -9.26 12.63 -12.26
C PRO A 131 -9.82 11.23 -12.55
N TYR A 132 -9.30 10.20 -11.87
CA TYR A 132 -9.66 8.81 -12.08
C TYR A 132 -10.53 8.32 -10.92
N ALA A 133 -11.58 7.58 -11.26
CA ALA A 133 -12.32 6.80 -10.27
C ALA A 133 -11.46 5.63 -9.75
N LEU A 134 -11.71 5.18 -8.52
CA LEU A 134 -10.97 4.08 -7.92
C LEU A 134 -11.08 2.80 -8.76
N GLU A 135 -12.26 2.53 -9.32
CA GLU A 135 -12.53 1.39 -10.19
C GLU A 135 -11.65 1.44 -11.44
N GLN A 136 -11.41 2.62 -11.99
CA GLN A 136 -10.52 2.79 -13.16
C GLN A 136 -9.07 2.56 -12.77
N ILE A 137 -8.62 3.11 -11.64
CA ILE A 137 -7.24 2.94 -11.16
C ILE A 137 -6.91 1.44 -11.02
N LEU A 138 -7.84 0.68 -10.43
CA LEU A 138 -7.66 -0.76 -10.17
C LEU A 138 -8.02 -1.64 -11.37
N ALA A 139 -8.72 -1.13 -12.39
CA ALA A 139 -9.12 -1.92 -13.55
C ALA A 139 -7.89 -2.43 -14.33
N PRO A 140 -7.82 -3.75 -14.61
CA PRO A 140 -6.77 -4.31 -15.46
C PRO A 140 -6.76 -3.63 -16.83
N GLY A 141 -5.57 -3.25 -17.29
CA GLY A 141 -5.38 -2.63 -18.60
C GLY A 141 -5.89 -1.19 -18.74
N PHE A 142 -6.47 -0.58 -17.70
CA PHE A 142 -6.83 0.83 -17.77
C PHE A 142 -5.59 1.70 -17.90
N LEU A 143 -5.60 2.59 -18.89
CA LEU A 143 -4.58 3.60 -19.14
C LEU A 143 -5.30 4.90 -19.50
N PRO A 144 -5.05 6.01 -18.80
CA PRO A 144 -5.73 7.27 -19.07
C PRO A 144 -5.31 7.81 -20.44
N GLU A 145 -6.28 8.34 -21.18
CA GLU A 145 -6.04 8.99 -22.46
C GLU A 145 -5.32 10.33 -22.22
N SER A 146 -4.26 10.57 -22.98
CA SER A 146 -3.63 11.88 -23.02
C SER A 146 -4.58 12.87 -23.69
N ASP A 147 -4.82 14.01 -23.04
CA ASP A 147 -5.49 15.15 -23.68
C ASP A 147 -4.62 15.61 -24.85
N ARG A 148 -4.86 15.09 -26.05
CA ARG A 148 -4.31 15.66 -27.29
C ARG A 148 -5.03 16.98 -27.54
N ARG A 149 -4.48 18.07 -27.02
CA ARG A 149 -4.78 19.43 -27.50
C ARG A 149 -3.65 19.92 -28.38
#